data_AF-A0A1H8UAS1-F1
#
_entry.id   AF-A0A1H8UAS1-F1
#
_cell.length_a   1.000
_cell.length_b   1.000
_cell.length_c   1.000
_cell.angle_alpha   90.00
_cell.angle_beta   90.00
_cell.angle_gamma   90.00
#
_symmetry.space_group_name_H-M   'P 1'
#
loop_
_entity.id
_entity.type
_entity.pdbx_description
1 polymer ?
#
loop_
_entity_poly.entity_id
_entity_poly.type
_entity_poly.pdbx_seq_one_letter_code
_entity_poly.pdbx_strand_id
1 'polypeptide(L)'
;MSNSQQATAPAAEPSLDPVPETTTVVSPNRPLTRNARDALKPYGIRSRDDPREPGRQTVIELERRPPTSLREQHELTVDEPPVAEFDTGQETVQIYPDRVLAGAVEASLDPADALEQAKQRDDWDQTQDNT
;
A
#
# COMPACT_ATOMS: atom_id res chain seq x y z
N MET A 1 10.60 -5.76 45.56
CA MET A 1 9.68 -6.49 44.66
C MET A 1 8.35 -5.74 44.64
N SER A 2 7.74 -5.67 43.46
CA SER A 2 6.42 -5.09 43.13
C SER A 2 6.33 -3.57 43.06
N ASN A 3 5.63 -2.96 42.11
CA ASN A 3 5.27 -3.32 40.74
C ASN A 3 4.78 -1.99 40.14
N SER A 4 5.18 -1.70 38.91
CA SER A 4 4.71 -0.59 38.10
C SER A 4 3.19 -0.60 37.95
N GLN A 5 2.52 0.55 38.08
CA GLN A 5 1.30 0.87 37.31
C GLN A 5 1.27 2.38 37.02
N GLN A 6 1.81 2.76 35.86
CA GLN A 6 1.35 3.95 35.13
C GLN A 6 -0.06 3.66 34.63
N ALA A 7 -1.00 4.56 34.92
CA ALA A 7 -2.30 4.58 34.28
C ALA A 7 -2.52 6.01 33.77
N THR A 8 -2.53 6.19 32.45
CA THR A 8 -3.55 6.92 31.67
C THR A 8 -3.14 6.83 30.18
N ALA A 9 -3.83 5.97 29.44
CA ALA A 9 -4.09 6.09 28.01
C ALA A 9 -5.63 6.08 27.86
N PRO A 10 -6.28 6.47 26.74
CA PRO A 10 -5.71 6.56 25.39
C PRO A 10 -6.23 7.74 24.51
N ALA A 11 -5.73 7.74 23.26
CA ALA A 11 -6.40 8.15 22.03
C ALA A 11 -6.73 9.64 21.83
N ALA A 12 -5.78 10.37 21.26
CA ALA A 12 -6.14 11.31 20.21
C ALA A 12 -6.66 10.49 19.02
N GLU A 13 -7.97 10.40 18.87
CA GLU A 13 -8.59 9.91 17.64
C GLU A 13 -8.36 10.98 16.56
N PRO A 14 -7.57 10.74 15.49
CA PRO A 14 -7.57 11.66 14.37
C PRO A 14 -8.89 11.47 13.60
N SER A 15 -9.61 12.58 13.49
CA SER A 15 -10.78 12.77 12.64
C SER A 15 -10.61 12.09 11.28
N LEU A 16 -11.43 11.07 11.01
CA LEU A 16 -11.60 10.50 9.69
C LEU A 16 -12.55 11.41 8.89
N ASP A 17 -12.08 12.60 8.53
CA ASP A 17 -12.62 13.28 7.35
C ASP A 17 -12.49 12.29 6.16
N PRO A 18 -13.47 12.20 5.24
CA PRO A 18 -13.27 11.46 4.01
C PRO A 18 -12.15 12.16 3.24
N VAL A 19 -10.92 11.66 3.42
CA VAL A 19 -9.75 12.10 2.68
C VAL A 19 -10.14 12.00 1.20
N PRO A 20 -10.03 13.09 0.41
CA PRO A 20 -10.18 12.99 -1.03
C PRO A 20 -9.27 11.85 -1.50
N GLU A 21 -9.68 11.07 -2.51
CA GLU A 21 -8.98 9.86 -3.00
C GLU A 21 -7.53 10.18 -3.45
N THR A 22 -6.63 10.42 -2.51
CA THR A 22 -5.24 10.76 -2.72
C THR A 22 -4.45 9.47 -2.82
N THR A 23 -3.55 9.42 -3.79
CA THR A 23 -2.65 8.29 -3.98
C THR A 23 -1.31 8.61 -3.34
N THR A 24 -0.92 7.80 -2.35
CA THR A 24 0.41 7.89 -1.75
C THR A 24 1.38 7.07 -2.61
N VAL A 25 2.48 7.69 -3.04
CA VAL A 25 3.58 7.00 -3.73
C VAL A 25 4.86 7.11 -2.95
N VAL A 26 5.60 6.02 -2.90
CA VAL A 26 6.84 5.86 -2.17
C VAL A 26 7.96 5.70 -3.19
N SER A 27 8.99 6.54 -3.08
CA SER A 27 10.20 6.44 -3.88
C SER A 27 11.38 5.95 -3.02
N PRO A 28 12.14 4.96 -3.51
CA PRO A 28 13.37 4.53 -2.86
C PRO A 28 14.46 5.61 -2.95
N ASN A 29 14.36 6.52 -3.93
CA ASN A 29 15.36 7.56 -4.18
C ASN A 29 15.26 8.72 -3.18
N ARG A 30 16.42 9.13 -2.63
CA ARG A 30 16.58 10.30 -1.75
C ARG A 30 17.60 11.30 -2.27
N PRO A 31 17.23 12.56 -2.47
CA PRO A 31 15.85 13.05 -2.64
C PRO A 31 15.18 12.43 -3.88
N LEU A 32 13.87 12.65 -4.05
CA LEU A 32 13.21 12.30 -5.31
C LEU A 32 13.97 12.91 -6.50
N THR A 33 14.22 12.11 -7.54
CA THR A 33 14.95 12.61 -8.72
C THR A 33 14.18 13.74 -9.40
N ARG A 34 14.90 14.69 -10.01
CA ARG A 34 14.27 15.81 -10.71
C ARG A 34 13.29 15.33 -11.79
N ASN A 35 13.67 14.28 -12.53
CA ASN A 35 12.84 13.68 -13.56
C ASN A 35 11.56 13.07 -12.98
N ALA A 36 11.65 12.28 -11.91
CA ALA A 36 10.48 11.71 -11.26
C ALA A 36 9.55 12.82 -10.72
N ARG A 37 10.12 13.90 -10.17
CA ARG A 37 9.33 15.05 -9.72
C ARG A 37 8.58 15.73 -10.86
N ASP A 38 9.27 16.03 -11.97
CA ASP A 38 8.64 16.65 -13.13
C ASP A 38 7.59 15.73 -13.78
N ALA A 39 7.82 14.42 -13.77
CA ALA A 39 6.86 13.41 -14.23
C ALA A 39 5.61 13.32 -13.33
N LEU A 40 5.75 13.55 -12.02
CA LEU A 40 4.63 13.49 -11.06
C LEU A 40 3.80 14.78 -10.98
N LYS A 41 4.33 15.93 -11.40
CA LYS A 41 3.60 17.22 -11.39
C LYS A 41 2.21 17.19 -12.04
N PRO A 42 1.99 16.55 -13.21
CA PRO A 42 0.67 16.49 -13.85
C PRO A 42 -0.38 15.76 -13.02
N TYR A 43 0.04 14.92 -12.06
CA TYR A 43 -0.83 14.14 -11.19
C TYR A 43 -1.20 14.87 -9.90
N GLY A 44 -0.76 16.12 -9.75
CA GLY A 44 -1.14 16.98 -8.63
C GLY A 44 -0.43 16.59 -7.34
N ILE A 45 0.82 17.04 -7.16
CA ILE A 45 1.56 16.78 -5.91
C ILE A 45 0.93 17.63 -4.80
N ARG A 46 0.31 16.96 -3.82
CA ARG A 46 -0.29 17.58 -2.62
C ARG A 46 0.75 17.83 -1.54
N SER A 47 1.53 16.80 -1.26
CA SER A 47 2.54 16.82 -0.21
C SER A 47 3.73 15.97 -0.62
N ARG A 48 4.88 16.28 -0.04
CA ARG A 48 6.12 15.55 -0.28
C ARG A 48 6.96 15.56 0.99
N ASP A 49 7.18 14.38 1.52
CA ASP A 49 8.11 14.12 2.60
C ASP A 49 9.40 13.55 2.00
N ASP A 50 10.50 14.31 2.07
CA ASP A 50 11.85 13.87 1.68
C ASP A 50 12.71 13.69 2.94
N PRO A 51 12.49 12.64 3.75
CA PRO A 51 13.23 12.45 4.97
C PRO A 51 14.69 12.14 4.62
N ARG A 52 15.60 12.96 5.17
CA ARG A 52 17.05 12.85 4.95
C ARG A 52 17.71 11.79 5.82
N GLU A 53 16.93 11.12 6.67
CA GLU A 53 17.37 10.08 7.57
C GLU A 53 17.66 8.77 6.84
N PRO A 54 18.70 8.02 7.25
CA PRO A 54 18.95 6.70 6.72
C PRO A 54 17.77 5.76 7.02
N GLY A 55 17.35 4.97 6.02
CA GLY A 55 16.31 3.95 6.16
C GLY A 55 14.85 4.45 6.06
N ARG A 56 14.59 5.75 5.96
CA ARG A 56 13.24 6.23 5.58
C ARG A 56 12.99 6.00 4.09
N GLN A 57 11.80 6.30 3.56
CA GLN A 57 11.46 6.38 2.12
C GLN A 57 10.93 7.78 1.75
N THR A 58 11.11 8.24 0.51
CA THR A 58 10.53 9.54 0.10
C THR A 58 9.07 9.29 -0.19
N VAL A 59 8.16 9.99 0.49
CA VAL A 59 6.71 9.79 0.37
C VAL A 59 6.11 11.00 -0.33
N ILE A 60 5.31 10.76 -1.37
CA ILE A 60 4.64 11.79 -2.14
C ILE A 60 3.15 11.50 -2.17
N GLU A 61 2.34 12.47 -1.77
CA GLU A 61 0.89 12.39 -1.86
C GLU A 61 0.43 13.07 -3.15
N LEU A 62 -0.35 12.36 -3.96
CA LEU A 62 -0.83 12.81 -5.27
C LEU A 62 -2.36 12.92 -5.29
N GLU A 63 -2.88 13.89 -6.02
CA GLU A 63 -4.32 14.02 -6.30
C GLU A 63 -4.85 12.89 -7.17
N ARG A 64 -3.99 12.33 -8.03
CA ARG A 64 -4.35 11.30 -8.98
C ARG A 64 -3.29 10.22 -9.03
N ARG A 65 -3.73 8.98 -9.25
CA ARG A 65 -2.85 7.83 -9.42
C ARG A 65 -2.00 7.98 -10.69
N PRO A 66 -0.65 7.89 -10.60
CA PRO A 66 0.20 7.85 -11.76
C PRO A 66 0.09 6.50 -12.48
N PRO A 67 0.23 6.45 -13.82
CA PRO A 67 0.15 5.22 -14.58
C PRO A 67 1.30 4.28 -14.20
N THR A 68 1.05 2.98 -14.32
CA THR A 68 2.03 1.92 -13.99
C THR A 68 3.36 2.14 -14.70
N SER A 69 3.36 2.46 -15.99
CA SER A 69 4.61 2.68 -16.75
C SER A 69 5.48 3.82 -16.20
N LEU A 70 4.89 4.87 -15.62
CA LEU A 70 5.63 5.96 -14.99
C LEU A 70 6.19 5.51 -13.64
N ARG A 71 5.39 4.76 -12.89
CA ARG A 71 5.80 4.19 -11.60
C ARG A 71 6.98 3.26 -11.78
N GLU A 72 6.89 2.32 -12.72
CA GLU A 72 7.97 1.38 -13.04
C GLU A 72 9.23 2.11 -13.53
N GLN A 73 9.09 3.08 -14.43
CA GLN A 73 10.22 3.87 -14.94
C GLN A 73 11.00 4.60 -13.83
N HIS A 74 10.33 4.98 -12.75
CA HIS A 74 10.91 5.73 -11.64
C HIS A 74 10.98 4.93 -10.33
N GLU A 75 10.77 3.62 -10.40
CA GLU A 75 10.76 2.70 -9.26
C GLU A 75 9.85 3.20 -8.12
N LEU A 76 8.68 3.75 -8.45
CA LEU A 76 7.70 4.26 -7.50
C LEU A 76 6.73 3.15 -7.09
N THR A 77 6.52 3.00 -5.80
CA THR A 77 5.53 2.08 -5.24
C THR A 77 4.31 2.87 -4.82
N VAL A 78 3.10 2.41 -5.15
CA VAL A 78 1.89 3.01 -4.54
C VAL A 78 1.71 2.36 -3.17
N ASP A 79 1.57 3.20 -2.15
CA ASP A 79 1.18 2.81 -0.81
C ASP A 79 -0.35 2.88 -0.75
N GLU A 80 -0.99 1.80 -1.20
CA GLU A 80 -2.44 1.59 -1.12
C GLU A 80 -2.69 0.24 -0.43
N PRO A 81 -3.80 0.09 0.31
CA PRO A 81 -4.19 -1.22 0.81
C PRO A 81 -4.52 -2.16 -0.36
N PRO A 82 -4.17 -3.45 -0.28
CA PRO A 82 -4.58 -4.42 -1.28
C PRO A 82 -6.12 -4.56 -1.30
N VAL A 83 -6.67 -4.84 -2.48
CA VAL A 83 -8.10 -5.09 -2.69
C VAL A 83 -8.53 -6.40 -2.04
N ALA A 84 -7.64 -7.40 -2.08
CA ALA A 84 -7.80 -8.66 -1.39
C ALA A 84 -6.42 -9.17 -0.94
N GLU A 85 -6.38 -9.77 0.24
CA GLU A 85 -5.19 -10.42 0.77
C GLU A 85 -5.59 -11.80 1.28
N PHE A 86 -4.81 -12.84 0.92
CA PHE A 86 -5.05 -14.17 1.44
C PHE A 86 -3.73 -14.91 1.70
N ASP A 87 -3.74 -15.77 2.70
CA ASP A 87 -2.59 -16.58 3.07
C ASP A 87 -2.66 -17.95 2.37
N THR A 88 -1.51 -18.41 1.87
CA THR A 88 -1.39 -19.74 1.23
C THR A 88 -0.75 -20.79 2.15
N GLY A 89 -0.41 -20.43 3.38
CA GLY A 89 0.40 -21.22 4.32
C GLY A 89 1.90 -21.16 4.03
N GLN A 90 2.32 -20.73 2.84
CA GLN A 90 3.73 -20.54 2.45
C GLN A 90 4.08 -19.06 2.32
N GLU A 91 3.15 -18.27 1.80
CA GLU A 91 3.29 -16.83 1.60
C GLU A 91 1.94 -16.12 1.56
N THR A 92 1.96 -14.82 1.86
CA THR A 92 0.80 -13.94 1.78
C THR A 92 0.69 -13.37 0.36
N VAL A 93 -0.47 -13.57 -0.28
CA VAL A 93 -0.77 -13.04 -1.60
C VAL A 93 -1.61 -11.79 -1.45
N GLN A 94 -1.13 -10.67 -1.98
CA GLN A 94 -1.76 -9.36 -1.96
C GLN A 94 -2.17 -8.96 -3.38
N ILE A 95 -3.47 -8.79 -3.61
CA ILE A 95 -4.02 -8.39 -4.89
C ILE A 95 -4.27 -6.90 -4.89
N TYR A 96 -3.62 -6.19 -5.82
CA TYR A 96 -3.84 -4.79 -6.11
C TYR A 96 -4.58 -4.67 -7.45
N PRO A 97 -5.21 -3.52 -7.77
CA PRO A 97 -5.95 -3.35 -9.02
C PRO A 97 -5.11 -3.55 -10.29
N ASP A 98 -3.81 -3.35 -10.19
CA ASP A 98 -2.85 -3.33 -11.29
C ASP A 98 -1.76 -4.42 -11.22
N ARG A 99 -1.66 -5.14 -10.11
CA ARG A 99 -0.60 -6.14 -9.87
C ARG A 99 -0.99 -7.11 -8.78
N VAL A 100 -0.32 -8.26 -8.75
CA VAL A 100 -0.46 -9.25 -7.68
C VAL A 100 0.93 -9.44 -7.05
N LEU A 101 1.03 -9.29 -5.74
CA LEU A 101 2.26 -9.59 -4.99
C LEU A 101 2.07 -10.92 -4.26
N ALA A 102 3.06 -11.80 -4.36
CA ALA A 102 3.17 -13.02 -3.56
C ALA A 102 4.40 -12.83 -2.65
N GLY A 103 4.14 -12.53 -1.38
CA GLY A 103 5.14 -12.00 -0.46
C GLY A 103 5.73 -10.67 -0.95
N ALA A 104 7.04 -10.66 -1.19
CA ALA A 104 7.78 -9.49 -1.69
C ALA A 104 8.01 -9.50 -3.21
N VAL A 105 7.44 -10.48 -3.93
CA VAL A 105 7.67 -10.69 -5.37
C VAL A 105 6.39 -10.42 -6.14
N GLU A 106 6.49 -9.73 -7.27
CA GLU A 106 5.36 -9.58 -8.17
C GLU A 106 5.10 -10.90 -8.90
N ALA A 107 3.90 -11.44 -8.73
CA ALA A 107 3.46 -12.64 -9.41
C ALA A 107 3.00 -12.30 -10.83
N SER A 108 3.29 -13.17 -11.80
CA SER A 108 2.80 -13.03 -13.18
C SER A 108 1.30 -13.34 -13.34
N LEU A 109 0.54 -13.34 -12.25
CA LEU A 109 -0.89 -13.65 -12.24
C LEU A 109 -1.70 -12.38 -12.56
N ASP A 110 -2.74 -12.53 -13.37
CA ASP A 110 -3.65 -11.42 -13.65
C ASP A 110 -4.45 -11.05 -12.39
N PRO A 111 -4.57 -9.76 -12.02
CA PRO A 111 -5.31 -9.34 -10.84
C PRO A 111 -6.79 -9.76 -10.83
N ALA A 112 -7.45 -9.82 -11.99
CA ALA A 112 -8.85 -10.23 -12.05
C ALA A 112 -9.00 -11.72 -11.76
N ASP A 113 -8.14 -12.55 -12.37
CA ASP A 113 -8.13 -14.00 -12.13
C ASP A 113 -7.76 -14.31 -10.66
N ALA A 114 -6.76 -13.60 -10.11
CA ALA A 114 -6.37 -13.70 -8.71
C ALA A 114 -7.54 -13.34 -7.77
N LEU A 115 -8.28 -12.29 -8.10
CA LEU A 115 -9.44 -11.86 -7.32
C LEU A 115 -10.58 -12.89 -7.38
N GLU A 116 -10.82 -13.50 -8.55
CA GLU A 116 -11.79 -14.59 -8.67
C GLU A 116 -11.37 -15.83 -7.85
N GLN A 117 -10.08 -16.17 -7.82
CA GLN A 117 -9.57 -17.25 -6.98
C GLN A 117 -9.68 -16.92 -5.48
N ALA A 118 -9.39 -15.68 -5.09
CA ALA A 118 -9.55 -15.22 -3.71
C ALA A 118 -11.01 -15.34 -3.25
N LYS A 119 -11.96 -14.91 -4.08
CA LYS A 119 -13.40 -15.01 -3.80
C LYS A 119 -13.86 -16.46 -3.65
N GLN A 120 -13.36 -17.37 -4.49
CA GLN A 120 -13.70 -18.80 -4.41
C GLN A 120 -13.18 -19.47 -3.13
N ARG A 121 -12.02 -19.03 -2.62
CA ARG A 121 -11.47 -19.53 -1.36
C ARG A 121 -12.24 -19.02 -0.13
N ASP A 122 -12.63 -17.76 -0.15
CA ASP A 122 -13.40 -17.15 0.95
C ASP A 122 -14.77 -17.85 1.12
N ASP A 123 -15.43 -18.18 0.00
CA ASP A 123 -16.70 -18.92 -0.01
C ASP A 123 -16.56 -20.36 0.54
N TRP A 124 -15.41 -21.00 0.30
CA TRP A 124 -15.10 -22.33 0.81
C TRP A 124 -14.82 -22.35 2.33
N ASP A 125 -14.21 -21.29 2.86
CA ASP A 125 -13.94 -21.17 4.30
C ASP A 125 -15.24 -20.89 5.08
N GLN A 126 -16.12 -20.03 4.53
CA GLN A 126 -17.43 -19.74 5.14
C GLN A 126 -18.38 -20.94 5.20
N THR A 127 -18.25 -21.90 4.29
CA THR A 127 -19.10 -23.11 4.30
C THR A 127 -18.65 -24.17 5.31
N GLN A 128 -17.42 -24.09 5.84
CA GLN A 128 -16.91 -25.03 6.84
C GLN A 128 -17.24 -24.62 8.29
N ASP A 129 -17.55 -23.34 8.57
CA ASP A 129 -17.85 -22.85 9.93
C ASP A 129 -19.33 -23.05 10.35
N ASN A 130 -20.17 -23.60 9.46
CA ASN A 130 -21.62 -23.75 9.69
C ASN A 130 -22.09 -25.23 9.69
N THR A 131 -21.27 -26.15 10.21
CA THR A 131 -21.64 -27.57 10.44
C THR A 131 -21.29 -28.03 11.85
#